data_AF-A0A7X7JW90-F1
#
_entry.id   AF-A0A7X7JW90-F1
#
_cell.length_a   1.000
_cell.length_b   1.000
_cell.length_c   1.000
_cell.angle_alpha   90.00
_cell.angle_beta   90.00
_cell.angle_gamma   90.00
#
_symmetry.space_group_name_H-M   'P 1'
#
loop_
_entity.id
_entity.type
_entity.pdbx_description
1 polymer ?
#
loop_
_entity_poly.entity_id
_entity_poly.type
_entity_poly.pdbx_seq_one_letter_code
_entity_poly.pdbx_strand_id
1 'polypeptide(L)'
;MTATTEQSTAVGRVARVIGPVVDVEFAADQLPEIGTALQVDTEVMGSKQTITLEVALHVGDHIVRAIALKPTDGMRRGAEVRDTGGPISVPVGDITKGHVWNALGEALDAPTASLEINERWGIHRKAPAFDQLESRTEMLETGIKVIDLLAPYVKGGKIGLFGGAGVGKTVLIQEMITRIAREFSGTSVFAGVGERTREGTDLFLE
;
A
#
# COMPACT_ATOMS: atom_id res chain seq x y z
N MET A 1 -22.69 19.70 1.88
CA MET A 1 -21.78 20.79 1.47
C MET A 1 -20.43 20.47 2.10
N THR A 2 -19.62 19.70 1.39
CA THR A 2 -18.28 19.31 1.82
C THR A 2 -17.36 20.51 1.60
N ALA A 3 -16.89 21.10 2.69
CA ALA A 3 -15.93 22.19 2.65
C ALA A 3 -14.62 21.69 2.01
N THR A 4 -14.23 22.32 0.91
CA THR A 4 -12.90 22.17 0.33
C THR A 4 -11.94 22.87 1.28
N THR A 5 -11.26 22.12 2.15
CA THR A 5 -10.21 22.67 3.00
C THR A 5 -9.05 23.06 2.08
N GLU A 6 -8.74 24.36 1.99
CA GLU A 6 -7.47 24.84 1.43
C GLU A 6 -6.35 24.27 2.31
N GLN A 7 -5.76 23.15 1.90
CA GLN A 7 -4.59 22.60 2.57
C GLN A 7 -3.38 23.42 2.18
N SER A 8 -2.93 24.28 3.11
CA SER A 8 -1.58 24.85 3.01
C SER A 8 -0.59 23.69 3.00
N THR A 9 0.21 23.57 1.94
CA THR A 9 1.34 22.65 1.89
C THR A 9 2.35 23.05 2.96
N ALA A 10 2.24 22.42 4.14
CA ALA A 10 3.16 22.63 5.24
C ALA A 10 4.56 22.17 4.82
N VAL A 11 5.57 22.98 5.15
CA VAL A 11 6.97 22.69 4.82
C VAL A 11 7.73 22.49 6.11
N GLY A 12 8.26 21.28 6.29
CA GLY A 12 9.10 20.90 7.41
C GLY A 12 10.57 20.78 7.01
N ARG A 13 11.41 20.39 7.97
CA ARG A 13 12.84 20.14 7.78
C ARG A 13 13.27 18.85 8.46
N VAL A 14 14.15 18.10 7.81
CA VAL A 14 14.70 16.87 8.39
C VAL A 14 15.53 17.22 9.64
N ALA A 15 15.08 16.82 10.82
CA ALA A 15 15.81 17.03 12.07
C ALA A 15 16.83 15.90 12.30
N ARG A 16 16.42 14.65 12.03
CA ARG A 16 17.25 13.46 12.30
C ARG A 16 16.91 12.31 11.36
N VAL A 17 17.93 11.52 11.00
CA VAL A 17 17.80 10.30 10.18
C VAL A 17 18.48 9.15 10.92
N ILE A 18 17.74 8.07 11.20
CA ILE A 18 18.23 6.84 11.86
C ILE A 18 17.70 5.64 11.05
N GLY A 19 18.51 5.16 10.10
CA GLY A 19 18.06 4.11 9.17
C GLY A 19 16.79 4.54 8.43
N PRO A 20 15.71 3.73 8.41
CA PRO A 20 14.46 4.10 7.76
C PRO A 20 13.60 5.09 8.57
N VAL A 21 14.01 5.44 9.80
CA VAL A 21 13.24 6.34 10.67
C VAL A 21 13.77 7.76 10.51
N VAL A 22 12.89 8.69 10.14
CA VAL A 22 13.22 10.10 9.90
C VAL A 22 12.38 10.96 10.82
N ASP A 23 13.02 11.77 11.64
CA ASP A 23 12.32 12.81 12.41
C ASP A 23 12.33 14.11 11.61
N VAL A 24 11.16 14.73 11.47
CA VAL A 24 10.93 15.96 10.70
C VAL A 24 10.32 17.00 11.61
N GLU A 25 10.92 18.19 11.63
CA GLU A 25 10.43 19.35 12.37
C GLU A 25 9.53 20.19 11.47
N PHE A 26 8.34 20.56 11.96
CA PHE A 26 7.40 21.46 11.31
C PHE A 26 7.18 22.71 12.17
N ALA A 27 6.55 23.74 11.61
CA ALA A 27 6.05 24.85 12.41
C ALA A 27 4.93 24.36 13.37
N ALA A 28 4.76 25.05 14.49
CA ALA A 28 3.90 24.61 15.59
C ALA A 28 2.42 24.42 15.20
N ASP A 29 1.95 25.17 14.23
CA ASP A 29 0.59 25.19 13.69
C ASP A 29 0.43 24.35 12.41
N GLN A 30 1.51 23.68 11.98
CA GLN A 30 1.59 22.96 10.70
C GLN A 30 2.04 21.50 10.88
N LEU A 31 1.82 20.91 12.06
CA LEU A 31 2.13 19.50 12.29
C LEU A 31 1.19 18.59 11.49
N PRO A 32 1.72 17.75 10.56
CA PRO A 32 0.89 16.82 9.81
C PRO A 32 0.32 15.73 10.70
N GLU A 33 -0.88 15.24 10.37
CA GLU A 33 -1.51 14.13 11.09
C GLU A 33 -0.74 12.81 10.96
N ILE A 34 -1.02 11.86 11.86
CA ILE A 34 -0.50 10.49 11.75
C ILE A 34 -1.12 9.81 10.53
N GLY A 35 -0.30 9.11 9.76
CA GLY A 35 -0.66 8.47 8.50
C GLY A 35 -0.49 9.38 7.28
N THR A 36 -0.20 10.66 7.47
CA THR A 36 0.06 11.60 6.37
C THR A 36 1.37 11.29 5.65
N ALA A 37 1.36 11.38 4.33
CA ALA A 37 2.53 11.21 3.50
C ALA A 37 3.33 12.52 3.41
N LEU A 38 4.64 12.42 3.49
CA LEU A 38 5.58 13.52 3.31
C LEU A 38 6.53 13.20 2.17
N GLN A 39 7.05 14.22 1.50
CA GLN A 39 8.00 14.07 0.41
C GLN A 39 9.29 14.83 0.68
N VAL A 40 10.42 14.16 0.43
CA VAL A 40 11.76 14.75 0.53
C VAL A 40 12.49 14.47 -0.77
N ASP A 41 12.99 15.52 -1.42
CA ASP A 41 13.87 15.37 -2.58
C ASP A 41 15.31 15.17 -2.10
N THR A 42 15.95 14.10 -2.57
CA THR A 42 17.36 13.80 -2.30
C THR A 42 18.13 13.60 -3.59
N GLU A 43 19.46 13.73 -3.50
CA GLU A 43 20.36 13.51 -4.61
C GLU A 43 21.40 12.45 -4.20
N VAL A 44 21.47 11.37 -4.98
CA VAL A 44 22.42 10.26 -4.77
C VAL A 44 23.16 10.04 -6.07
N MET A 45 24.49 10.15 -6.04
CA MET A 45 25.38 9.96 -7.19
C MET A 45 24.97 10.79 -8.43
N GLY A 46 24.46 12.02 -8.23
CA GLY A 46 24.01 12.92 -9.30
C GLY A 46 22.60 12.64 -9.82
N SER A 47 21.90 11.63 -9.30
CA SER A 47 20.49 11.36 -9.62
C SER A 47 19.57 11.91 -8.55
N LYS A 48 18.59 12.72 -8.96
CA LYS A 48 17.54 13.23 -8.08
C LYS A 48 16.46 12.17 -7.90
N GLN A 49 16.04 11.96 -6.66
CA GLN A 49 14.94 11.07 -6.32
C GLN A 49 14.06 11.69 -5.24
N THR A 50 12.76 11.44 -5.32
CA THR A 50 11.82 11.82 -4.26
C THR A 50 11.57 10.59 -3.38
N ILE A 51 11.82 10.78 -2.09
CA ILE A 51 11.58 9.79 -1.04
C ILE A 51 10.27 10.16 -0.34
N THR A 52 9.33 9.21 -0.34
CA THR A 52 8.10 9.32 0.43
C THR A 52 8.32 8.81 1.85
N LEU A 53 7.91 9.60 2.83
CA LEU A 53 7.85 9.25 4.24
C LEU A 53 6.39 9.16 4.68
N GLU A 54 6.08 8.35 5.68
CA GLU A 54 4.76 8.31 6.30
C GLU A 54 4.86 8.66 7.79
N VAL A 55 4.09 9.64 8.25
CA VAL A 55 4.08 10.05 9.66
C VAL A 55 3.53 8.93 10.52
N ALA A 56 4.34 8.41 11.44
CA ALA A 56 3.97 7.33 12.35
C ALA A 56 3.64 7.82 13.76
N LEU A 57 4.25 8.92 14.22
CA LEU A 57 4.12 9.41 15.60
C LEU A 57 4.41 10.91 15.70
N HIS A 58 3.74 11.60 16.63
CA HIS A 58 4.15 12.93 17.10
C HIS A 58 5.06 12.78 18.33
N VAL A 59 6.30 13.25 18.22
CA VAL A 59 7.33 13.05 19.26
C VAL A 59 7.28 14.15 20.33
N GLY A 60 6.77 15.33 19.97
CA GLY A 60 6.86 16.56 20.77
C GLY A 60 7.80 17.58 20.12
N ASP A 61 7.89 18.78 20.68
CA ASP A 61 8.76 19.87 20.18
C ASP A 61 8.61 20.16 18.69
N HIS A 62 7.37 20.08 18.19
CA HIS A 62 7.02 20.25 16.77
C HIS A 62 7.69 19.25 15.81
N ILE A 63 8.12 18.10 16.34
CA ILE A 63 8.72 17.01 15.59
C ILE A 63 7.72 15.87 15.39
N VAL A 64 7.59 15.44 14.14
CA VAL A 64 6.97 14.17 13.76
C VAL A 64 8.04 13.14 13.47
N ARG A 65 7.76 11.88 13.80
CA ARG A 65 8.55 10.73 13.38
C ARG A 65 7.85 10.06 12.22
N ALA A 66 8.56 9.95 11.11
CA ALA A 66 8.10 9.32 9.89
C ALA A 66 8.95 8.09 9.52
N ILE A 67 8.35 7.18 8.77
CA ILE A 67 9.00 5.98 8.24
C ILE A 67 9.21 6.18 6.75
N ALA A 68 10.45 6.00 6.28
CA ALA A 68 10.79 6.10 4.86
C ALA A 68 10.40 4.82 4.10
N LEU A 69 9.77 5.00 2.94
CA LEU A 69 9.33 3.91 2.05
C LEU A 69 10.36 3.59 0.95
N LYS A 70 11.45 4.34 0.89
CA LYS A 70 12.64 4.11 0.06
C LYS A 70 13.91 4.26 0.92
N PRO A 71 15.06 3.72 0.48
CA PRO A 71 16.33 3.93 1.16
C PRO A 71 16.61 5.42 1.40
N THR A 72 17.06 5.77 2.60
CA THR A 72 17.30 7.17 3.02
C THR A 72 18.69 7.68 2.63
N ASP A 73 19.39 6.98 1.73
CA ASP A 73 20.71 7.38 1.25
C ASP A 73 20.68 8.78 0.64
N GLY A 74 21.70 9.58 0.97
CA GLY A 74 21.80 10.96 0.52
C GLY A 74 20.84 11.95 1.21
N MET A 75 19.96 11.50 2.12
CA MET A 75 19.13 12.42 2.91
C MET A 75 19.98 13.23 3.89
N ARG A 76 19.81 14.55 3.87
CA ARG A 76 20.59 15.48 4.69
C ARG A 76 19.72 16.10 5.77
N ARG A 77 20.29 16.35 6.95
CA ARG A 77 19.63 17.18 7.97
C ARG A 77 19.41 18.60 7.43
N GLY A 78 18.28 19.19 7.78
CA GLY A 78 17.83 20.47 7.27
C GLY A 78 17.22 20.41 5.86
N ALA A 79 17.19 19.24 5.21
CA ALA A 79 16.51 19.09 3.92
C ALA A 79 15.01 19.41 4.07
N GLU A 80 14.46 20.05 3.05
CA GLU A 80 13.05 20.43 2.99
C GLU A 80 12.17 19.19 2.90
N VAL A 81 11.09 19.17 3.67
CA VAL A 81 10.08 18.12 3.67
C VAL A 81 8.73 18.72 3.36
N ARG A 82 8.07 18.25 2.30
CA ARG A 82 6.75 18.73 1.89
C ARG A 82 5.66 17.81 2.42
N ASP A 83 4.67 18.38 3.10
CA ASP A 83 3.44 17.69 3.45
C ASP A 83 2.53 17.55 2.20
N THR A 84 2.06 16.34 1.92
CA THR A 84 1.11 16.09 0.81
C THR A 84 -0.34 16.34 1.20
N GLY A 85 -0.62 16.64 2.47
CA GLY A 85 -1.95 16.94 3.01
C GLY A 85 -2.80 15.71 3.34
N GLY A 86 -2.32 14.51 3.06
CA GLY A 86 -3.10 13.30 3.29
C GLY A 86 -2.25 12.03 3.25
N PRO A 87 -2.86 10.87 3.51
CA PRO A 87 -2.15 9.62 3.47
C PRO A 87 -1.70 9.28 2.05
N ILE A 88 -0.81 8.29 1.95
CA ILE A 88 -0.41 7.72 0.66
C ILE A 88 -1.67 7.28 -0.09
N SER A 89 -1.78 7.73 -1.34
CA SER A 89 -2.95 7.48 -2.17
C SER A 89 -2.60 6.65 -3.41
N VAL A 90 -3.31 5.53 -3.59
CA VAL A 90 -3.08 4.57 -4.67
C VAL A 90 -4.23 4.61 -5.69
N PRO A 91 -3.97 4.30 -6.97
CA PRO A 91 -5.02 4.23 -7.98
C PRO A 91 -6.00 3.09 -7.68
N VAL A 92 -7.25 3.28 -8.05
CA VAL A 92 -8.33 2.29 -7.89
C VAL A 92 -9.20 2.21 -9.16
N GLY A 93 -9.99 1.15 -9.25
CA GLY A 93 -10.92 0.92 -10.37
C GLY A 93 -10.35 -0.03 -11.43
N ASP A 94 -11.07 -0.18 -12.54
CA ASP A 94 -10.72 -1.17 -13.58
C ASP A 94 -9.36 -0.91 -14.23
N ILE A 95 -8.89 0.35 -14.22
CA ILE A 95 -7.57 0.73 -14.72
C ILE A 95 -6.42 0.04 -13.99
N THR A 96 -6.63 -0.49 -12.78
CA THR A 96 -5.57 -1.18 -12.04
C THR A 96 -5.38 -2.63 -12.46
N LYS A 97 -6.34 -3.21 -13.19
CA LYS A 97 -6.32 -4.63 -13.58
C LYS A 97 -5.21 -4.89 -14.59
N GLY A 98 -4.49 -6.00 -14.39
CA GLY A 98 -3.40 -6.42 -15.28
C GLY A 98 -2.08 -5.66 -15.09
N HIS A 99 -2.03 -4.72 -14.14
CA HIS A 99 -0.83 -3.93 -13.85
C HIS A 99 -0.21 -4.33 -12.52
N VAL A 100 1.10 -4.09 -12.40
CA VAL A 100 1.89 -4.34 -11.19
C VAL A 100 2.17 -3.00 -10.52
N TRP A 101 1.70 -2.84 -9.28
CA TRP A 101 1.81 -1.58 -8.54
C TRP A 101 2.74 -1.73 -7.35
N ASN A 102 3.55 -0.70 -7.08
CA ASN A 102 4.28 -0.62 -5.82
C ASN A 102 3.41 -0.05 -4.69
N ALA A 103 3.93 -0.03 -3.47
CA ALA A 103 3.21 0.46 -2.28
C ALA A 103 2.79 1.93 -2.35
N LEU A 104 3.39 2.72 -3.25
CA LEU A 104 3.07 4.14 -3.46
C LEU A 104 2.01 4.33 -4.57
N GLY A 105 1.56 3.25 -5.22
CA GLY A 105 0.63 3.32 -6.34
C GLY A 105 1.28 3.81 -7.63
N GLU A 106 2.58 3.53 -7.80
CA GLU A 106 3.30 3.70 -9.07
C GLU A 106 3.34 2.33 -9.79
N ALA A 107 2.99 2.33 -11.07
CA ALA A 107 3.08 1.15 -11.92
C ALA A 107 4.55 0.78 -12.18
N LEU A 108 4.85 -0.52 -12.13
CA LEU A 108 6.18 -1.11 -12.34
C LEU A 108 6.33 -1.74 -13.72
N ASP A 109 5.22 -2.07 -14.37
CA ASP A 109 5.14 -2.71 -15.68
C ASP A 109 4.97 -1.71 -16.85
N ALA A 110 4.46 -0.52 -16.57
CA ALA A 110 4.30 0.57 -17.53
C ALA A 110 4.55 1.93 -16.89
N PRO A 111 4.88 2.99 -17.66
CA PRO A 111 4.95 4.34 -17.12
C PRO A 111 3.60 4.74 -16.52
N THR A 112 3.57 5.08 -15.23
CA THR A 112 2.29 5.43 -14.55
C THR A 112 1.54 6.56 -15.26
N ALA A 113 2.27 7.50 -15.86
CA ALA A 113 1.69 8.62 -16.60
C ALA A 113 0.98 8.23 -17.91
N SER A 114 1.18 7.02 -18.43
CA SER A 114 0.44 6.53 -19.60
C SER A 114 -0.89 5.87 -19.23
N LEU A 115 -1.22 5.75 -17.95
CA LEU A 115 -2.47 5.15 -17.47
C LEU A 115 -3.47 6.24 -17.12
N GLU A 116 -4.72 6.11 -17.59
CA GLU A 116 -5.80 7.06 -17.31
C GLU A 116 -6.37 6.86 -15.89
N ILE A 117 -5.63 7.32 -14.89
CA ILE A 117 -6.01 7.21 -13.48
C ILE A 117 -6.96 8.35 -13.11
N ASN A 118 -8.25 8.03 -13.02
CA ASN A 118 -9.29 9.00 -12.66
C ASN A 118 -9.54 9.11 -11.16
N GLU A 119 -9.24 8.06 -10.39
CA GLU A 119 -9.55 7.99 -8.97
C GLU A 119 -8.38 7.39 -8.18
N ARG A 120 -8.11 7.99 -7.00
CA ARG A 120 -7.12 7.51 -6.04
C ARG A 120 -7.72 7.47 -4.65
N TRP A 121 -7.43 6.41 -3.90
CA TRP A 121 -7.87 6.25 -2.52
C TRP A 121 -6.68 6.23 -1.56
N GLY A 122 -6.83 6.88 -0.40
CA GLY A 122 -5.87 6.77 0.70
C GLY A 122 -5.81 5.34 1.24
N ILE A 123 -4.60 4.84 1.51
CA ILE A 123 -4.39 3.47 2.03
C ILE A 123 -4.93 3.29 3.46
N HIS A 124 -5.07 4.39 4.21
CA HIS A 124 -5.62 4.39 5.56
C HIS A 124 -7.12 4.67 5.54
N ARG A 125 -7.92 3.67 5.90
CA ARG A 125 -9.38 3.80 6.02
C ARG A 125 -9.87 3.06 7.25
N LYS A 126 -10.95 3.58 7.84
CA LYS A 126 -11.65 2.89 8.93
C LYS A 126 -12.25 1.59 8.41
N ALA A 127 -12.25 0.57 9.25
CA ALA A 127 -12.96 -0.67 8.97
C ALA A 127 -14.48 -0.40 8.80
N PRO A 128 -15.21 -1.25 8.06
CA PRO A 128 -16.66 -1.17 7.96
C PRO A 128 -17.33 -1.14 9.33
N ALA A 129 -18.42 -0.39 9.46
CA ALA A 129 -19.18 -0.31 10.70
C ALA A 129 -19.96 -1.61 10.95
N PHE A 130 -20.35 -1.87 12.20
CA PHE A 130 -21.01 -3.12 12.61
C PHE A 130 -22.32 -3.40 11.86
N ASP A 131 -23.08 -2.35 11.55
CA ASP A 131 -24.34 -2.41 10.79
C ASP A 131 -24.16 -2.72 9.30
N GLN A 132 -22.93 -2.62 8.78
CA GLN A 132 -22.56 -3.00 7.41
C GLN A 132 -22.07 -4.44 7.31
N LEU A 133 -21.92 -5.16 8.43
CA LEU A 133 -21.43 -6.53 8.44
C LEU A 133 -22.55 -7.50 8.06
N GLU A 134 -22.29 -8.36 7.09
CA GLU A 134 -23.20 -9.42 6.70
C GLU A 134 -22.94 -10.69 7.51
N SER A 135 -23.96 -11.20 8.20
CA SER A 135 -23.85 -12.40 9.04
C SER A 135 -24.09 -13.71 8.28
N ARG A 136 -24.32 -13.65 6.97
CA ARG A 136 -24.63 -14.85 6.17
C ARG A 136 -23.35 -15.62 5.85
N THR A 137 -23.33 -16.88 6.24
CA THR A 137 -22.25 -17.80 5.88
C THR A 137 -22.66 -18.54 4.61
N GLU A 138 -22.21 -18.05 3.47
CA GLU A 138 -22.32 -18.76 2.19
C GLU A 138 -21.00 -19.48 1.90
N MET A 139 -21.06 -20.75 1.50
CA MET A 139 -19.86 -21.49 1.08
C MET A 139 -19.37 -20.96 -0.26
N LEU A 140 -18.06 -20.71 -0.35
CA LEU A 140 -17.36 -20.47 -1.60
C LEU A 140 -16.87 -21.82 -2.14
N GLU A 141 -17.54 -22.33 -3.16
CA GLU A 141 -17.13 -23.57 -3.83
C GLU A 141 -15.81 -23.33 -4.58
N THR A 142 -14.75 -23.99 -4.13
CA THR A 142 -13.41 -23.82 -4.71
C THR A 142 -13.14 -24.84 -5.83
N GLY A 143 -13.87 -25.94 -5.90
CA GLY A 143 -13.59 -27.07 -6.79
C GLY A 143 -12.34 -27.87 -6.40
N ILE A 144 -11.76 -27.61 -5.22
CA ILE A 144 -10.60 -28.33 -4.69
C ILE A 144 -11.11 -29.29 -3.63
N LYS A 145 -11.09 -30.59 -3.93
CA LYS A 145 -11.69 -31.66 -3.10
C LYS A 145 -11.35 -31.56 -1.61
N VAL A 146 -10.07 -31.35 -1.27
CA VAL A 146 -9.65 -31.29 0.13
C VAL A 146 -10.18 -30.05 0.84
N ILE A 147 -10.31 -28.93 0.13
CA ILE A 147 -10.85 -27.68 0.68
C ILE A 147 -12.36 -27.81 0.82
N ASP A 148 -13.06 -28.14 -0.25
CA ASP A 148 -14.53 -28.19 -0.24
C ASP A 148 -15.08 -29.26 0.71
N LEU A 149 -14.36 -30.37 0.91
CA LEU A 149 -14.80 -31.45 1.80
C LEU A 149 -14.39 -31.27 3.25
N LEU A 150 -13.15 -30.86 3.52
CA LEU A 150 -12.60 -30.87 4.89
C LEU A 150 -12.50 -29.48 5.53
N ALA A 151 -12.31 -28.44 4.73
CA ALA A 151 -12.08 -27.07 5.21
C ALA A 151 -12.73 -26.04 4.26
N PRO A 152 -14.07 -26.07 4.13
CA PRO A 152 -14.77 -25.27 3.13
C PRO A 152 -14.57 -23.77 3.38
N TYR A 153 -14.35 -23.03 2.29
CA TYR A 153 -14.19 -21.58 2.36
C TYR A 153 -15.54 -20.89 2.45
N VAL A 154 -15.57 -19.76 3.16
CA VAL A 154 -16.76 -18.91 3.29
C VAL A 154 -16.57 -17.67 2.43
N LYS A 155 -17.60 -17.30 1.67
CA LYS A 155 -17.61 -16.07 0.87
C LYS A 155 -17.48 -14.84 1.78
N GLY A 156 -16.56 -13.95 1.45
CA GLY A 156 -16.20 -12.80 2.32
C GLY A 156 -15.42 -13.19 3.59
N GLY A 157 -15.10 -14.47 3.77
CA GLY A 157 -14.30 -14.97 4.87
C GLY A 157 -12.81 -14.67 4.72
N LYS A 158 -12.08 -14.82 5.83
CA LYS A 158 -10.62 -14.74 5.87
C LYS A 158 -10.05 -16.15 5.93
N ILE A 159 -9.09 -16.44 5.06
CA ILE A 159 -8.49 -17.77 4.91
C ILE A 159 -7.00 -17.68 5.24
N GLY A 160 -6.50 -18.62 6.04
CA GLY A 160 -5.08 -18.74 6.36
C GLY A 160 -4.47 -19.98 5.71
N LEU A 161 -3.43 -19.78 4.89
CA LEU A 161 -2.64 -20.87 4.30
C LEU A 161 -1.36 -21.08 5.09
N PHE A 162 -1.36 -22.05 6.00
CA PHE A 162 -0.21 -22.36 6.85
C PHE A 162 0.64 -23.47 6.23
N GLY A 163 1.93 -23.19 6.06
CA GLY A 163 2.85 -24.18 5.52
C GLY A 163 4.29 -23.69 5.36
N GLY A 164 5.23 -24.62 5.30
CA GLY A 164 6.67 -24.34 5.13
C GLY A 164 7.04 -23.83 3.74
N ALA A 165 8.34 -23.71 3.48
CA ALA A 165 8.84 -23.41 2.13
C ALA A 165 8.58 -24.59 1.18
N GLY A 166 8.18 -24.31 -0.06
CA GLY A 166 8.03 -25.33 -1.11
C GLY A 166 6.81 -26.25 -0.99
N VAL A 167 5.90 -26.03 -0.03
CA VAL A 167 4.70 -26.89 0.15
C VAL A 167 3.53 -26.57 -0.79
N GLY A 168 3.73 -25.70 -1.78
CA GLY A 168 2.70 -25.36 -2.78
C GLY A 168 1.74 -24.23 -2.38
N LYS A 169 2.08 -23.34 -1.43
CA LYS A 169 1.24 -22.19 -1.06
C LYS A 169 0.93 -21.28 -2.26
N THR A 170 1.98 -20.88 -2.99
CA THR A 170 1.87 -20.00 -4.17
C THR A 170 1.05 -20.67 -5.28
N VAL A 171 1.29 -21.97 -5.51
CA VAL A 171 0.53 -22.78 -6.48
C VAL A 171 -0.96 -22.80 -6.13
N LEU A 172 -1.30 -22.97 -4.84
CA LEU A 172 -2.69 -22.95 -4.41
C LEU A 172 -3.33 -21.56 -4.60
N ILE A 173 -2.58 -20.48 -4.35
CA ILE A 173 -3.06 -19.12 -4.61
C ILE A 173 -3.33 -18.90 -6.10
N GLN A 174 -2.42 -19.31 -6.97
CA GLN A 174 -2.57 -19.23 -8.44
C GLN A 174 -3.79 -20.01 -8.94
N GLU A 175 -3.99 -21.22 -8.42
CA GLU A 175 -5.17 -22.03 -8.74
C GLU A 175 -6.47 -21.32 -8.29
N MET A 176 -6.47 -20.73 -7.08
CA MET A 176 -7.62 -19.96 -6.59
C MET A 176 -7.91 -18.72 -7.46
N ILE A 177 -6.88 -17.97 -7.88
CA ILE A 177 -7.03 -16.82 -8.78
C ILE A 177 -7.68 -17.26 -10.09
N THR A 178 -7.17 -18.35 -10.69
CA THR A 178 -7.67 -18.90 -11.95
C THR A 178 -9.13 -19.30 -11.84
N ARG A 179 -9.52 -19.95 -10.74
CA ARG A 179 -10.91 -20.39 -10.53
C ARG A 179 -11.87 -19.24 -10.27
N ILE A 180 -11.49 -18.26 -9.45
CA ILE A 180 -12.31 -17.07 -9.19
C ILE A 180 -12.55 -16.29 -10.49
N ALA A 181 -11.52 -16.16 -11.34
CA ALA A 181 -11.66 -15.50 -12.63
C ALA A 181 -12.59 -16.27 -13.59
N ARG A 182 -12.49 -17.60 -13.66
CA ARG A 182 -13.26 -18.44 -14.59
C ARG A 182 -14.71 -18.66 -14.15
N GLU A 183 -14.95 -18.97 -12.87
CA GLU A 183 -16.25 -19.46 -12.39
C GLU A 183 -17.12 -18.35 -11.78
N PHE A 184 -16.50 -17.30 -11.22
CA PHE A 184 -17.22 -16.29 -10.43
C PHE A 184 -17.24 -14.90 -11.08
N SER A 185 -16.67 -14.74 -12.29
CA SER A 185 -16.46 -13.43 -12.93
C SER A 185 -15.87 -12.38 -11.97
N GLY A 186 -15.05 -12.84 -11.02
CA GLY A 186 -14.50 -12.04 -9.95
C GLY A 186 -13.20 -11.36 -10.35
N THR A 187 -12.87 -10.26 -9.68
CA THR A 187 -11.54 -9.66 -9.77
C THR A 187 -10.68 -10.16 -8.61
N SER A 188 -9.46 -10.57 -8.91
CA SER A 188 -8.48 -10.98 -7.92
C SER A 188 -7.41 -9.89 -7.75
N VAL A 189 -7.02 -9.61 -6.52
CA VAL A 189 -5.90 -8.72 -6.19
C VAL A 189 -4.88 -9.53 -5.40
N PHE A 190 -3.65 -9.58 -5.89
CA PHE A 190 -2.54 -10.23 -5.18
C PHE A 190 -1.61 -9.17 -4.57
N ALA A 191 -1.38 -9.27 -3.26
CA ALA A 191 -0.45 -8.42 -2.54
C ALA A 191 0.74 -9.25 -2.05
N GLY A 192 1.87 -9.16 -2.76
CA GLY A 192 3.11 -9.86 -2.41
C GLY A 192 3.89 -9.13 -1.31
N VAL A 193 3.58 -9.40 -0.04
CA VAL A 193 4.21 -8.73 1.11
C VAL A 193 5.42 -9.51 1.60
N GLY A 194 6.62 -8.99 1.36
CA GLY A 194 7.87 -9.62 1.82
C GLY A 194 8.21 -10.94 1.12
N GLU A 195 7.52 -11.26 0.03
CA GLU A 195 7.76 -12.44 -0.80
C GLU A 195 8.93 -12.22 -1.77
N ARG A 196 9.37 -13.30 -2.41
CA ARG A 196 10.47 -13.24 -3.38
C ARG A 196 10.02 -12.56 -4.67
N THR A 197 10.83 -11.64 -5.19
CA THR A 197 10.61 -10.99 -6.50
C THR A 197 10.46 -12.00 -7.63
N ARG A 198 11.21 -13.11 -7.61
CA ARG A 198 11.07 -14.20 -8.59
C ARG A 198 9.65 -14.78 -8.63
N GLU A 199 9.06 -15.03 -7.46
CA GLU A 199 7.70 -15.58 -7.38
C GLU A 199 6.66 -14.58 -7.90
N GLY A 200 6.91 -13.27 -7.72
CA GLY A 200 6.09 -12.21 -8.32
C GLY A 200 6.22 -12.14 -9.85
N THR A 201 7.43 -12.33 -10.39
CA THR A 201 7.63 -12.43 -11.85
C THR A 201 6.94 -13.65 -12.44
N ASP A 202 7.08 -14.81 -11.80
CA ASP A 202 6.42 -16.05 -12.24
C ASP A 202 4.90 -15.87 -12.26
N LEU A 203 4.32 -15.26 -11.21
CA LEU A 203 2.89 -14.94 -11.14
C LEU A 203 2.41 -13.94 -12.21
N PHE A 204 3.25 -13.00 -12.64
CA PHE A 204 2.87 -11.99 -13.63
C PHE A 204 2.92 -12.53 -15.06
N LEU A 205 3.81 -13.50 -15.33
CA LEU A 205 3.98 -14.09 -16.65
C LEU A 205 3.03 -15.27 -16.91
N GLU A 206 2.58 -15.96 -15.86
CA GLU A 206 1.61 -17.07 -15.90
C GLU A 206 0.16 -16.60 -16.02
#